data_AF-A0A818IXT2-F1
#
_entry.id   AF-A0A818IXT2-F1
#
_cell.length_a   1.000
_cell.length_b   1.000
_cell.length_c   1.000
_cell.angle_alpha   90.00
_cell.angle_beta   90.00
_cell.angle_gamma   90.00
#
_symmetry.space_group_name_H-M   'P 1'
#
loop_
_entity.id
_entity.type
_entity.pdbx_description
1 polymer ?
#
loop_
_entity_poly.entity_id
_entity_poly.type
_entity_poly.pdbx_seq_one_letter_code
_entity_poly.pdbx_strand_id
1 'polypeptide(L)'
;MVKFGRTNHLSHPLCETLLRQKWISYGFPIYILDLSFYLLFLFLLSYFVLTFPSCNHHDPINWNSSTHLCSKNNFIFQNSATTFQIISIWFIVFYCFSNFIMEIIQLVHDGFEYFNDIENYIQWILYVTTSIFTLPFLFDQSWHYQWVAGSISIFTAYLALLFLLGRFFIYGIYVIMFLEIMKTLLHVLSLFSILIFGFALTFCVTKPFSQVTINRLRNKKE
;
A
#
# COMPACT_ATOMS: atom_id res chain seq x y z
N MET A 1 -17.36 -7.47 -31.33
CA MET A 1 -17.31 -6.05 -31.75
C MET A 1 -15.99 -5.38 -31.35
N VAL A 2 -15.55 -5.47 -30.08
CA VAL A 2 -14.25 -4.92 -29.62
C VAL A 2 -13.04 -5.55 -30.33
N LYS A 3 -13.00 -6.89 -30.50
CA LYS A 3 -11.94 -7.61 -31.23
C LYS A 3 -11.76 -7.20 -32.71
N PHE A 4 -12.72 -6.49 -33.29
CA PHE A 4 -12.69 -6.05 -34.70
C PHE A 4 -12.51 -4.52 -34.84
N GLY A 5 -12.24 -3.80 -33.74
CA GLY A 5 -11.97 -2.35 -33.77
C GLY A 5 -13.15 -1.46 -34.19
N ARG A 6 -14.39 -2.00 -34.25
CA ARG A 6 -15.56 -1.24 -34.70
C ARG A 6 -16.26 -0.49 -33.55
N THR A 7 -15.61 0.56 -33.06
CA THR A 7 -16.11 1.41 -31.96
C THR A 7 -17.45 2.11 -32.30
N ASN A 8 -17.67 2.48 -33.57
CA ASN A 8 -18.90 3.12 -34.03
C ASN A 8 -20.17 2.26 -33.89
N HIS A 9 -20.05 0.93 -33.82
CA HIS A 9 -21.19 0.05 -33.55
C HIS A 9 -21.44 -0.17 -32.05
N LEU A 10 -20.43 0.03 -31.20
CA LEU A 10 -20.58 -0.02 -29.74
C LEU A 10 -21.27 1.26 -29.21
N SER A 11 -21.07 2.39 -29.88
CA SER A 11 -21.79 3.65 -29.63
C SER A 11 -23.20 3.68 -30.22
N HIS A 12 -23.69 2.57 -30.79
CA HIS A 12 -25.07 2.50 -31.26
C HIS A 12 -26.01 2.58 -30.05
N PRO A 13 -27.08 3.39 -30.09
CA PRO A 13 -27.96 3.62 -28.93
C PRO A 13 -28.54 2.33 -28.34
N LEU A 14 -28.72 1.29 -29.17
CA LEU A 14 -29.19 -0.03 -28.73
C LEU A 14 -28.13 -0.84 -27.96
N CYS A 15 -26.85 -0.70 -28.30
CA CYS A 15 -25.76 -1.35 -27.57
C CYS A 15 -25.46 -0.62 -26.25
N GLU A 16 -25.52 0.70 -26.25
CA GLU A 16 -25.34 1.52 -25.05
C GLU A 16 -26.45 1.25 -24.01
N THR A 17 -27.72 1.20 -24.44
CA THR A 17 -28.83 0.91 -23.53
C THR A 17 -28.75 -0.50 -22.95
N LEU A 18 -28.34 -1.49 -23.75
CA LEU A 18 -28.11 -2.87 -23.28
C LEU A 18 -26.98 -2.95 -22.25
N LEU A 19 -25.83 -2.31 -22.51
CA LEU A 19 -24.70 -2.27 -21.58
C LEU A 19 -25.08 -1.55 -20.28
N ARG A 20 -25.78 -0.42 -20.38
CA ARG A 20 -26.30 0.32 -19.23
C ARG A 20 -27.27 -0.52 -18.41
N GLN A 21 -28.19 -1.23 -19.05
CA GLN A 21 -29.16 -2.09 -18.36
C GLN A 21 -28.47 -3.27 -17.67
N LYS A 22 -27.50 -3.91 -18.32
CA LYS A 22 -26.70 -4.98 -17.70
C LYS A 22 -25.86 -4.47 -16.53
N TRP A 23 -25.25 -3.29 -16.67
CA TRP A 23 -24.49 -2.66 -15.61
C TRP A 23 -25.39 -2.33 -14.41
N ILE A 24 -26.52 -1.66 -14.61
CA ILE A 24 -27.43 -1.30 -13.51
C ILE A 24 -28.01 -2.54 -12.84
N SER A 25 -28.33 -3.58 -13.61
CA SER A 25 -28.97 -4.78 -13.06
C SER A 25 -28.01 -5.68 -12.27
N TYR A 26 -26.78 -5.89 -12.75
CA TYR A 26 -25.86 -6.87 -12.15
C TYR A 26 -24.49 -6.29 -11.79
N GLY A 27 -23.91 -5.45 -12.64
CA GLY A 27 -22.55 -4.95 -12.45
C GLY A 27 -22.42 -3.97 -11.27
N PHE A 28 -23.31 -2.97 -11.22
CA PHE A 28 -23.32 -1.92 -10.22
C PHE A 28 -23.49 -2.44 -8.79
N PRO A 29 -24.49 -3.29 -8.45
CA PRO A 29 -24.64 -3.77 -7.08
C PRO A 29 -23.46 -4.63 -6.61
N ILE A 30 -22.93 -5.51 -7.48
CA ILE A 30 -21.76 -6.35 -7.15
C ILE A 30 -20.54 -5.47 -6.89
N TYR A 31 -20.33 -4.47 -7.73
CA TYR A 31 -19.20 -3.56 -7.60
C TYR A 31 -19.32 -2.66 -6.35
N ILE A 32 -20.51 -2.16 -6.01
CA ILE A 32 -20.74 -1.40 -4.77
C ILE A 32 -20.48 -2.27 -3.55
N LEU A 33 -20.87 -3.54 -3.59
CA LEU A 33 -20.62 -4.50 -2.53
C LEU A 33 -19.12 -4.72 -2.35
N ASP A 34 -18.39 -4.98 -3.44
CA ASP A 34 -16.93 -5.14 -3.41
C ASP A 34 -16.21 -3.91 -2.85
N LEU A 35 -16.58 -2.71 -3.33
CA LEU A 35 -16.08 -1.44 -2.81
C LEU A 35 -16.37 -1.27 -1.32
N SER A 36 -17.57 -1.65 -0.86
CA SER A 36 -17.94 -1.52 0.55
C SER A 36 -17.11 -2.45 1.44
N PHE A 37 -16.85 -3.69 1.02
CA PHE A 37 -15.98 -4.61 1.74
C PHE A 37 -14.53 -4.13 1.75
N TYR A 38 -14.03 -3.62 0.63
CA TYR A 38 -12.69 -3.04 0.54
C TYR A 38 -12.52 -1.82 1.44
N LEU A 39 -13.50 -0.90 1.46
CA LEU A 39 -13.48 0.28 2.34
C LEU A 39 -13.53 -0.10 3.82
N LEU A 40 -14.31 -1.13 4.17
CA LEU A 40 -14.37 -1.63 5.54
C LEU A 40 -13.04 -2.26 5.97
N PHE A 41 -12.41 -3.05 5.09
CA PHE A 41 -11.05 -3.56 5.30
C PHE A 41 -10.04 -2.42 5.51
N LEU A 42 -10.04 -1.41 4.63
CA LEU A 42 -9.12 -0.28 4.70
C LEU A 42 -9.32 0.54 5.99
N PHE A 43 -10.57 0.77 6.38
CA PHE A 43 -10.90 1.46 7.62
C PHE A 43 -10.37 0.72 8.85
N LEU A 44 -10.59 -0.60 8.92
CA LEU A 44 -10.09 -1.42 10.02
C LEU A 44 -8.56 -1.48 10.06
N LEU A 45 -7.90 -1.57 8.91
CA LEU A 45 -6.44 -1.55 8.82
C LEU A 45 -5.86 -0.22 9.32
N SER A 46 -6.43 0.91 8.88
CA SER A 46 -6.02 2.24 9.34
C SER A 46 -6.29 2.45 10.83
N TYR A 47 -7.46 2.01 11.31
CA TYR A 47 -7.79 2.05 12.74
C TYR A 47 -6.79 1.24 13.57
N PHE A 48 -6.46 0.03 13.10
CA PHE A 48 -5.51 -0.84 13.78
C PHE A 48 -4.14 -0.18 13.91
N VAL A 49 -3.61 0.39 12.81
CA VAL A 49 -2.29 1.03 12.84
C VAL A 49 -2.25 2.30 13.69
N LEU A 50 -3.34 3.07 13.73
CA LEU A 50 -3.43 4.27 14.58
C LEU A 50 -3.50 3.95 16.08
N THR A 51 -4.09 2.81 16.44
CA THR A 51 -4.33 2.47 17.85
C THR A 51 -3.20 1.66 18.48
N PHE A 52 -2.42 0.92 17.68
CA PHE A 52 -1.28 0.18 18.19
C PHE A 52 0.02 0.98 18.05
N PRO A 53 0.76 1.21 19.16
CA PRO A 53 2.05 1.89 19.08
C PRO A 53 3.08 1.01 18.35
N SER A 54 3.84 1.63 17.45
CA SER A 54 4.87 0.98 16.61
C SER A 54 6.05 0.37 17.38
N CYS A 55 6.07 0.57 18.69
CA CYS A 55 7.21 0.35 19.55
C CYS A 55 7.15 -0.91 20.42
N ASN A 56 6.11 -1.72 20.27
CA ASN A 56 5.96 -2.99 20.98
C ASN A 56 6.61 -4.14 20.20
N HIS A 57 7.89 -4.00 19.86
CA HIS A 57 8.71 -5.06 19.27
C HIS A 57 9.71 -5.56 20.32
N HIS A 58 9.83 -6.88 20.46
CA HIS A 58 10.70 -7.50 21.44
C HIS A 58 12.13 -7.57 20.90
N ASP A 59 12.85 -6.46 20.87
CA ASP A 59 14.27 -6.49 20.50
C ASP A 59 15.15 -6.87 21.72
N PRO A 60 15.88 -7.99 21.68
CA PRO A 60 16.86 -8.36 22.69
C PRO A 60 18.18 -7.62 22.46
N ILE A 61 18.15 -6.30 22.28
CA ILE A 61 19.35 -5.52 21.96
C ILE A 61 19.70 -4.63 23.17
N ASN A 62 20.65 -5.10 23.99
CA ASN A 62 21.29 -4.32 25.06
C ASN A 62 22.29 -3.35 24.43
N TRP A 63 21.84 -2.18 24.00
CA TRP A 63 22.74 -1.11 23.56
C TRP A 63 22.58 0.08 24.51
N ASN A 64 23.65 0.37 25.25
CA ASN A 64 23.74 1.51 26.16
C ASN A 64 23.81 2.81 25.36
N SER A 65 22.67 3.34 24.95
CA SER A 65 22.55 4.71 24.46
C SER A 65 21.20 5.29 24.87
N SER A 66 21.25 6.39 25.62
CA SER A 66 20.17 7.05 26.35
C SER A 66 19.18 7.82 25.46
N THR A 67 18.68 7.22 24.38
CA THR A 67 17.63 7.81 23.53
C THR A 67 16.67 6.73 23.02
N HIS A 68 16.15 5.87 23.90
CA HIS A 68 15.05 4.97 23.55
C HIS A 68 13.71 5.61 23.94
N LEU A 69 12.96 6.06 22.94
CA LEU A 69 11.56 6.50 23.07
C LEU A 69 10.58 5.34 23.35
N CYS A 70 11.08 4.10 23.41
CA CYS A 70 10.24 2.90 23.38
C CYS A 70 10.66 1.90 24.47
N SER A 71 9.77 1.70 25.44
CA SER A 71 9.96 0.84 26.62
C SER A 71 9.80 -0.63 26.26
N LYS A 72 10.81 -1.43 26.60
CA LYS A 72 10.82 -2.88 26.44
C LYS A 72 9.92 -3.53 27.48
N ASN A 73 8.65 -3.68 27.16
CA ASN A 73 7.71 -4.45 27.98
C ASN A 73 7.38 -5.76 27.26
N ASN A 74 7.25 -6.86 28.02
CA ASN A 74 6.75 -8.14 27.52
C ASN A 74 5.28 -7.96 27.13
N PHE A 75 5.03 -7.59 25.88
CA PHE A 75 3.69 -7.30 25.38
C PHE A 75 3.03 -8.58 24.89
N ILE A 76 2.07 -9.09 25.66
CA ILE A 76 1.14 -10.13 25.21
C ILE A 76 -0.05 -9.41 24.60
N PHE A 77 -0.20 -9.52 23.28
CA PHE A 77 -1.19 -8.76 22.51
C PHE A 77 -2.60 -9.00 23.06
N GLN A 78 -2.90 -10.24 23.42
CA GLN A 78 -4.22 -10.66 23.89
C GLN A 78 -4.68 -10.02 25.22
N ASN A 79 -3.76 -9.61 26.10
CA ASN A 79 -4.11 -9.05 27.41
C ASN A 79 -4.30 -7.52 27.43
N SER A 80 -3.74 -6.82 26.45
CA SER A 80 -3.76 -5.35 26.36
C SER A 80 -4.61 -4.81 25.22
N ALA A 81 -5.03 -5.68 24.29
CA ALA A 81 -5.88 -5.29 23.18
C ALA A 81 -7.34 -5.13 23.63
N THR A 82 -7.99 -4.09 23.11
CA THR A 82 -9.44 -3.94 23.23
C THR A 82 -10.16 -5.02 22.40
N THR A 83 -11.36 -5.41 22.81
CA THR A 83 -12.18 -6.40 22.09
C THR A 83 -12.39 -6.02 20.62
N PHE A 84 -12.54 -4.73 20.33
CA PHE A 84 -12.68 -4.21 18.98
C PHE A 84 -11.42 -4.42 18.12
N GLN A 85 -10.22 -4.29 18.69
CA GLN A 85 -8.96 -4.56 17.99
C GLN A 85 -8.80 -6.04 17.62
N ILE A 86 -9.20 -6.95 18.52
CA ILE A 86 -9.18 -8.40 18.23
C ILE A 86 -10.11 -8.72 17.05
N ILE A 87 -11.33 -8.19 17.07
CA ILE A 87 -12.29 -8.35 15.97
C ILE A 87 -11.72 -7.78 14.65
N SER A 88 -11.05 -6.63 14.71
CA SER A 88 -10.46 -6.00 13.52
C SER A 88 -9.38 -6.86 12.86
N ILE A 89 -8.48 -7.49 13.63
CA ILE A 89 -7.47 -8.41 13.07
C ILE A 89 -8.15 -9.62 12.43
N TRP A 90 -9.08 -10.26 13.13
CA TRP A 90 -9.75 -11.45 12.60
C TRP A 90 -10.46 -11.15 11.28
N PHE A 91 -11.12 -9.99 11.19
CA PHE A 91 -11.72 -9.54 9.93
C PHE A 91 -10.67 -9.33 8.83
N ILE A 92 -9.57 -8.63 9.13
CA ILE A 92 -8.48 -8.38 8.17
C ILE A 92 -7.89 -9.69 7.64
N VAL A 93 -7.62 -10.65 8.53
CA VAL A 93 -7.05 -11.95 8.18
C VAL A 93 -8.01 -12.75 7.31
N PHE A 94 -9.30 -12.77 7.66
CA PHE A 94 -10.33 -13.44 6.87
C PHE A 94 -10.43 -12.83 5.46
N TYR A 95 -10.44 -11.50 5.37
CA TYR A 95 -10.49 -10.78 4.10
C TYR A 95 -9.26 -11.05 3.22
N CYS A 96 -8.05 -11.00 3.79
CA CYS A 96 -6.83 -11.32 3.06
C CYS A 96 -6.82 -12.78 2.59
N PHE A 97 -7.25 -13.72 3.43
CA PHE A 97 -7.29 -15.13 3.06
C PHE A 97 -8.28 -15.40 1.92
N SER A 98 -9.49 -14.82 1.97
CA SER A 98 -10.48 -15.00 0.89
C SER A 98 -9.98 -14.42 -0.43
N ASN A 99 -9.37 -13.23 -0.42
CA ASN A 99 -8.89 -12.60 -1.64
C ASN A 99 -7.63 -13.27 -2.18
N PHE A 100 -6.76 -13.80 -1.33
CA PHE A 100 -5.61 -14.59 -1.76
C PHE A 100 -6.05 -15.83 -2.56
N ILE A 101 -7.10 -16.52 -2.11
CA ILE A 101 -7.68 -17.66 -2.84
C ILE A 101 -8.25 -17.20 -4.18
N MET A 102 -9.00 -16.09 -4.20
CA MET A 102 -9.55 -15.54 -5.44
C MET A 102 -8.45 -15.17 -6.44
N GLU A 103 -7.35 -14.59 -5.97
CA GLU A 103 -6.21 -14.21 -6.80
C GLU A 103 -5.52 -15.42 -7.42
N ILE A 104 -5.38 -16.52 -6.65
CA ILE A 104 -4.87 -17.78 -7.19
C ILE A 104 -5.80 -18.33 -8.27
N ILE A 105 -7.11 -18.26 -8.08
CA ILE A 105 -8.08 -18.71 -9.08
C ILE A 105 -7.96 -17.87 -10.36
N GLN A 106 -7.81 -16.54 -10.24
CA GLN A 106 -7.61 -15.64 -11.38
C GLN A 106 -6.29 -15.93 -12.11
N LEU A 107 -5.20 -16.13 -11.37
CA LEU A 107 -3.90 -16.48 -11.93
C LEU A 107 -3.96 -17.79 -12.74
N VAL A 108 -4.71 -18.79 -12.26
CA VAL A 108 -4.92 -20.05 -12.99
C VAL A 108 -5.80 -19.87 -14.23
N HIS A 109 -6.80 -18.98 -14.18
CA HIS A 109 -7.72 -18.75 -15.29
C HIS A 109 -7.07 -17.95 -16.43
N ASP A 110 -6.37 -16.86 -16.10
CA ASP A 110 -5.83 -15.89 -17.06
C ASP A 110 -4.39 -16.25 -17.52
N GLY A 111 -3.70 -17.12 -16.78
CA GLY A 111 -2.42 -17.71 -17.20
C GLY A 111 -1.30 -16.68 -17.41
N PHE A 112 -0.74 -16.61 -18.62
CA PHE A 112 0.36 -15.69 -18.94
C PHE A 112 -0.09 -14.24 -19.14
N GLU A 113 -1.34 -14.01 -19.57
CA GLU A 113 -1.86 -12.65 -19.78
C GLU A 113 -1.96 -11.90 -18.45
N TYR A 114 -2.19 -12.63 -17.36
CA TYR A 114 -2.23 -12.12 -15.99
C TYR A 114 -1.00 -11.31 -15.59
N PHE A 115 0.20 -11.68 -16.07
CA PHE A 115 1.46 -11.02 -15.68
C PHE A 115 1.69 -9.66 -16.36
N ASN A 116 0.83 -9.25 -17.30
CA ASN A 116 0.99 -7.97 -17.98
C ASN A 116 0.29 -6.80 -17.25
N ASP A 117 -0.63 -7.10 -16.33
CA ASP A 117 -1.45 -6.11 -15.65
C ASP A 117 -0.83 -5.66 -14.32
N ILE A 118 -0.55 -4.37 -14.21
CA ILE A 118 0.07 -3.76 -13.01
C ILE A 118 -0.84 -3.88 -11.77
N GLU A 119 -2.16 -3.86 -11.98
CA GLU A 119 -3.16 -3.94 -10.91
C GLU A 119 -3.01 -5.23 -10.09
N ASN A 120 -2.75 -6.35 -10.78
CA ASN A 120 -2.56 -7.67 -10.17
C ASN A 120 -1.34 -7.67 -9.23
N TYR A 121 -0.22 -7.09 -9.66
CA TYR A 121 0.98 -6.99 -8.83
C TYR A 121 0.74 -6.17 -7.56
N ILE A 122 0.00 -5.06 -7.66
CA ILE A 122 -0.32 -4.22 -6.51
C ILE A 122 -1.19 -4.98 -5.50
N GLN A 123 -2.15 -5.78 -5.98
CA GLN A 123 -2.97 -6.64 -5.12
C GLN A 123 -2.15 -7.72 -4.41
N TRP A 124 -1.24 -8.39 -5.11
CA TRP A 124 -0.31 -9.35 -4.49
C TRP A 124 0.54 -8.71 -3.40
N ILE A 125 1.14 -7.55 -3.69
CA ILE A 125 1.94 -6.82 -2.70
C ILE A 125 1.09 -6.46 -1.49
N LEU A 126 -0.14 -5.99 -1.69
CA LEU A 126 -1.08 -5.69 -0.61
C LEU A 126 -1.31 -6.93 0.27
N TYR A 127 -1.76 -8.05 -0.30
CA TYR A 127 -2.12 -9.23 0.49
C TYR A 127 -0.90 -9.86 1.19
N VAL A 128 0.27 -9.89 0.54
CA VAL A 128 1.51 -10.41 1.15
C VAL A 128 1.99 -9.51 2.29
N THR A 129 1.97 -8.19 2.11
CA THR A 129 2.43 -7.27 3.16
C THR A 129 1.44 -7.19 4.33
N THR A 130 0.13 -7.22 4.08
CA THR A 130 -0.88 -7.28 5.14
C THR A 130 -0.81 -8.60 5.93
N SER A 131 -0.57 -9.73 5.27
CA SER A 131 -0.41 -11.02 5.97
C SER A 131 0.84 -11.04 6.86
N ILE A 132 2.00 -10.58 6.37
CA ILE A 132 3.23 -10.46 7.19
C ILE A 132 3.02 -9.52 8.38
N PHE A 133 2.23 -8.44 8.22
CA PHE A 133 1.92 -7.51 9.30
C PHE A 133 1.01 -8.13 10.38
N THR A 134 0.03 -8.95 9.98
CA THR A 134 -1.03 -9.46 10.85
C THR A 134 -0.69 -10.79 11.53
N LEU A 135 0.07 -11.66 10.88
CA LEU A 135 0.46 -12.98 11.41
C LEU A 135 1.12 -12.94 12.80
N PRO A 136 2.07 -12.02 13.09
CA PRO A 136 2.72 -12.00 14.40
C PRO A 136 1.76 -11.70 15.55
N PHE A 137 0.72 -10.88 15.29
CA PHE A 137 -0.33 -10.59 16.29
C PHE A 137 -1.23 -11.80 16.60
N LEU A 138 -1.37 -12.76 15.68
CA LEU A 138 -2.15 -13.99 15.92
C LEU A 138 -1.39 -15.00 16.79
N PHE A 139 -0.06 -15.03 16.68
CA PHE A 139 0.80 -15.96 17.40
C PHE A 139 1.43 -15.36 18.66
N ASP A 140 1.04 -14.14 19.05
CA ASP A 140 1.67 -13.36 20.13
C ASP A 140 3.21 -13.27 19.98
N GLN A 141 3.70 -13.23 18.74
CA GLN A 141 5.12 -13.08 18.42
C GLN A 141 5.39 -11.67 17.90
N SER A 142 6.59 -11.13 18.13
CA SER A 142 7.03 -9.89 17.51
C SER A 142 8.05 -10.18 16.42
N TRP A 143 7.81 -9.69 15.21
CA TRP A 143 8.81 -9.73 14.13
C TRP A 143 9.41 -8.35 13.92
N HIS A 144 10.73 -8.27 13.73
CA HIS A 144 11.43 -7.00 13.52
C HIS A 144 10.91 -6.24 12.29
N TYR A 145 10.53 -6.95 11.22
CA TYR A 145 10.06 -6.34 9.97
C TYR A 145 8.54 -6.09 9.93
N GLN A 146 7.82 -6.36 11.02
CA GLN A 146 6.36 -6.27 11.06
C GLN A 146 5.85 -4.86 10.75
N TRP A 147 6.40 -3.84 11.42
CA TRP A 147 5.96 -2.45 11.22
C TRP A 147 6.37 -1.88 9.86
N VAL A 148 7.46 -2.38 9.29
CA VAL A 148 7.87 -2.06 7.92
C VAL A 148 6.88 -2.67 6.92
N ALA A 149 6.48 -3.93 7.12
CA ALA A 149 5.44 -4.55 6.30
C ALA A 149 4.09 -3.83 6.44
N GLY A 150 3.73 -3.39 7.66
CA GLY A 150 2.52 -2.61 7.92
C GLY A 150 2.49 -1.26 7.19
N SER A 151 3.62 -0.53 7.14
CA SER A 151 3.69 0.75 6.44
C SER A 151 3.55 0.58 4.92
N ILE A 152 4.21 -0.44 4.34
CA ILE A 152 4.05 -0.78 2.92
C ILE A 152 2.62 -1.22 2.63
N SER A 153 2.01 -2.00 3.51
CA SER A 153 0.63 -2.47 3.37
C SER A 153 -0.36 -1.31 3.32
N ILE A 154 -0.29 -0.35 4.24
CA ILE A 154 -1.21 0.80 4.24
C ILE A 154 -1.05 1.61 2.96
N PHE A 155 0.18 1.94 2.58
CA PHE A 155 0.43 2.71 1.38
C PHE A 155 -0.12 2.00 0.14
N THR A 156 0.14 0.70 0.02
CA THR A 156 -0.35 -0.13 -1.09
C THR A 156 -1.88 -0.26 -1.06
N ALA A 157 -2.51 -0.30 0.11
CA ALA A 157 -3.97 -0.36 0.25
C ALA A 157 -4.65 0.93 -0.24
N TYR A 158 -4.08 2.11 0.05
CA TYR A 158 -4.59 3.36 -0.52
C TYR A 158 -4.33 3.46 -2.03
N LEU A 159 -3.21 2.92 -2.53
CA LEU A 159 -2.98 2.83 -3.98
C LEU A 159 -4.01 1.91 -4.66
N ALA A 160 -4.25 0.72 -4.11
CA ALA A 160 -5.26 -0.21 -4.63
C ALA A 160 -6.68 0.37 -4.57
N LEU A 161 -6.99 1.22 -3.58
CA LEU A 161 -8.25 1.98 -3.55
C LEU A 161 -8.39 2.88 -4.79
N LEU A 162 -7.32 3.56 -5.21
CA LEU A 162 -7.35 4.40 -6.41
C LEU A 162 -7.69 3.57 -7.65
N PHE A 163 -7.04 2.42 -7.84
CA PHE A 163 -7.37 1.52 -8.96
C PHE A 163 -8.83 1.05 -8.92
N LEU A 164 -9.32 0.70 -7.73
CA LEU A 164 -10.72 0.29 -7.56
C LEU A 164 -11.69 1.42 -7.94
N LEU A 165 -11.39 2.67 -7.57
CA LEU A 165 -12.16 3.86 -7.99
C LEU A 165 -12.07 4.14 -9.51
N GLY A 166 -10.99 3.71 -10.15
CA GLY A 166 -10.76 3.73 -11.60
C GLY A 166 -11.86 3.04 -12.41
N ARG A 167 -12.58 2.09 -11.79
CA ARG A 167 -13.64 1.31 -12.43
C ARG A 167 -15.00 2.02 -12.49
N PHE A 168 -15.19 3.14 -11.79
CA PHE A 168 -16.42 3.94 -11.87
C PHE A 168 -16.51 4.76 -13.16
N PHE A 169 -17.70 4.89 -13.76
CA PHE A 169 -17.87 5.72 -14.96
C PHE A 169 -17.60 7.21 -14.74
N ILE A 170 -17.92 7.76 -13.56
CA ILE A 170 -17.74 9.20 -13.26
C ILE A 170 -16.32 9.46 -12.76
N TYR A 171 -15.88 8.75 -11.72
CA TYR A 171 -14.57 8.95 -11.10
C TYR A 171 -13.43 8.30 -11.89
N GLY A 172 -13.71 7.25 -12.65
CA GLY A 172 -12.69 6.45 -13.32
C GLY A 172 -11.89 7.23 -14.36
N ILE A 173 -12.53 8.12 -15.12
CA ILE A 173 -11.83 8.98 -16.09
C ILE A 173 -10.80 9.87 -15.37
N TYR A 174 -11.17 10.44 -14.22
CA TYR A 174 -10.26 11.28 -13.43
C TYR A 174 -9.11 10.47 -12.84
N VAL A 175 -9.39 9.27 -12.31
CA VAL A 175 -8.38 8.37 -11.76
C VAL A 175 -7.40 7.90 -12.84
N ILE A 176 -7.88 7.47 -14.00
CA ILE A 176 -7.05 7.02 -15.12
C ILE A 176 -6.15 8.17 -15.59
N MET A 177 -6.72 9.38 -15.73
CA MET A 177 -5.94 10.57 -16.08
C MET A 177 -4.87 10.89 -15.02
N PHE A 178 -5.20 10.77 -13.73
CA PHE A 178 -4.24 10.94 -12.64
C PHE A 178 -3.11 9.91 -12.70
N LEU A 179 -3.41 8.63 -12.94
CA LEU A 179 -2.40 7.58 -13.06
C LEU A 179 -1.49 7.79 -14.28
N GLU A 180 -2.02 8.27 -15.40
CA GLU A 180 -1.22 8.61 -16.59
C GLU A 180 -0.29 9.79 -16.29
N ILE A 181 -0.78 10.82 -15.59
CA ILE A 181 0.06 11.94 -15.14
C ILE A 181 1.14 11.45 -14.16
N MET A 182 0.81 10.58 -13.20
CA MET A 182 1.76 9.98 -12.27
C MET A 182 2.88 9.21 -13.00
N LYS A 183 2.54 8.48 -14.06
CA LYS A 183 3.51 7.79 -14.91
C LYS A 183 4.47 8.76 -15.60
N THR A 184 3.95 9.85 -16.17
CA THR A 184 4.81 10.88 -16.78
C THR A 184 5.69 11.58 -15.74
N LEU A 185 5.16 11.83 -14.54
CA LEU A 185 5.90 12.43 -13.44
C LEU A 185 7.04 11.51 -12.98
N LEU A 186 6.80 10.20 -12.84
CA LEU A 186 7.83 9.21 -12.52
C LEU A 186 8.94 9.16 -13.58
N HIS A 187 8.58 9.26 -14.86
CA HIS A 187 9.56 9.32 -15.95
C HIS A 187 10.45 10.56 -15.84
N VAL A 188 9.85 11.73 -15.59
CA VAL A 188 10.59 12.98 -15.42
C VAL A 188 11.46 12.94 -14.14
N LEU A 189 10.94 12.42 -13.03
CA LEU A 189 11.72 12.22 -11.80
C LEU A 189 12.93 11.31 -12.02
N SER A 190 12.80 10.28 -12.85
CA SER A 190 13.93 9.41 -13.21
C SER A 190 15.04 10.21 -13.91
N LEU A 191 14.71 11.14 -14.80
CA LEU A 191 15.71 12.03 -15.41
C LEU A 191 16.36 12.96 -14.38
N PHE A 192 15.57 13.53 -13.46
CA PHE A 192 16.09 14.39 -12.38
C PHE A 192 16.96 13.64 -11.36
N SER A 193 16.81 12.32 -11.22
CA SER A 193 17.57 11.52 -10.26
C SER A 193 19.09 11.60 -10.47
N ILE A 194 19.55 11.77 -11.72
CA ILE A 194 20.98 11.94 -12.06
C ILE A 194 21.54 13.21 -11.42
N LEU A 195 20.79 14.31 -11.47
CA LEU A 195 21.18 15.57 -10.83
C LEU A 195 21.16 15.44 -9.31
N ILE A 196 20.13 14.80 -8.74
CA ILE A 196 20.02 14.56 -7.30
C ILE A 196 21.24 13.77 -6.81
N PHE A 197 21.67 12.74 -7.55
CA PHE A 197 22.85 11.96 -7.20
C PHE A 197 24.15 12.79 -7.26
N GLY A 198 24.30 13.63 -8.29
CA GLY A 198 25.44 14.56 -8.41
C GLY A 198 25.52 15.56 -7.25
N PHE A 199 24.39 16.17 -6.87
CA PHE A 199 24.32 17.06 -5.71
C PHE A 199 24.58 16.31 -4.39
N ALA A 200 24.02 15.11 -4.22
CA ALA A 200 24.22 14.29 -3.02
C ALA A 200 25.71 13.96 -2.80
N LEU A 201 26.43 13.56 -3.86
CA LEU A 201 27.87 13.30 -3.79
C LEU A 201 28.67 14.58 -3.49
N THR A 202 28.32 15.70 -4.12
CA THR A 202 28.98 17.00 -3.88
C THR A 202 28.84 17.43 -2.41
N PHE A 203 27.65 17.28 -1.84
CA PHE A 203 27.43 17.56 -0.42
C PHE A 203 28.13 16.58 0.50
N CYS A 204 28.23 15.30 0.12
CA CYS A 204 28.97 14.30 0.88
C CYS A 204 30.45 14.66 1.01
N VAL A 205 31.08 15.17 -0.06
CA VAL A 205 32.48 15.65 -0.03
C VAL A 205 32.62 16.97 0.71
N THR A 206 31.65 17.88 0.58
CA THR A 206 31.74 19.22 1.19
C THR A 206 31.47 19.23 2.69
N LYS A 207 30.56 18.37 3.19
CA LYS A 207 30.23 18.28 4.63
C LYS A 207 31.43 18.06 5.56
N PRO A 208 32.34 17.11 5.32
CA PRO A 208 33.51 16.93 6.18
C PRO A 208 34.48 18.12 6.11
N PHE A 209 34.60 18.77 4.95
CA PHE A 209 35.45 19.96 4.79
C PHE A 209 34.94 21.16 5.62
N SER A 210 33.61 21.39 5.62
CA SER A 210 33.03 22.45 6.45
C SER A 210 33.19 22.17 7.94
N GLN A 211 33.11 20.91 8.37
CA GLN A 211 33.27 20.52 9.77
C GLN A 211 34.69 20.73 10.29
N VAL A 212 35.72 20.49 9.46
CA VAL A 212 37.12 20.81 9.77
C VAL A 212 37.35 22.31 9.91
N THR A 213 36.73 23.12 9.05
CA THR A 213 36.84 24.59 9.10
C THR A 213 36.18 25.16 10.36
N ILE A 214 35.01 24.63 10.75
CA ILE A 214 34.30 25.02 11.98
C ILE A 214 35.12 24.63 13.22
N ASN A 215 35.69 23.42 13.27
CA ASN A 215 36.53 23.00 14.39
C ASN A 215 37.81 23.84 14.53
N ARG A 216 38.42 24.28 13.41
CA ARG A 216 39.55 25.23 13.44
C ARG A 216 39.18 26.62 13.96
N LEU A 217 37.99 27.12 13.62
CA LEU A 217 37.52 28.41 14.12
C LEU A 217 37.15 28.36 15.61
N ARG A 218 36.69 27.19 16.10
CA ARG A 218 36.44 26.94 17.53
C ARG A 218 37.74 26.90 18.33
N ASN A 219 38.77 26.19 17.85
CA ASN A 219 40.08 26.10 18.52
C ASN A 219 40.91 27.40 18.47
N LYS A 220 40.50 28.41 17.69
CA LYS A 220 41.14 29.75 17.66
C LYS A 220 40.51 30.75 18.64
N LYS A 221 39.38 30.40 19.26
CA LYS A 221 38.66 31.23 20.24
C LYS A 221 38.90 30.80 21.70
N GLU A 222 39.57 29.67 21.91
CA GLU A 222 40.16 29.25 23.17
C GLU A 222 41.63 29.68 23.21
#